data_AF-T0Y2D0-F1
#
_entry.id   AF-T0Y2D0-F1
#
_cell.length_a   1.000
_cell.length_b   1.000
_cell.length_c   1.000
_cell.angle_alpha   90.00
_cell.angle_beta   90.00
_cell.angle_gamma   90.00
#
_symmetry.space_group_name_H-M   'P 1'
#
loop_
_entity.id
_entity.type
_entity.pdbx_description
1 polymer ?
#
loop_
_entity_poly.entity_id
_entity_poly.type
_entity_poly.pdbx_seq_one_letter_code
_entity_poly.pdbx_strand_id
1 'polypeptide(L)' 'MLSGVVWAIENPNRGIVEPDEMDFRRNLEICRPYLGPVVGRYSDWTPLHERGRLFSEDIDAADPWQFKNVRVTW' A
#
# COMPACT_ATOMS: atom_id res chain seq x y z
N MET A 1 -3.81 -15.00 -6.52
CA MET A 1 -4.83 -16.06 -6.36
C MET A 1 -4.27 -17.36 -5.76
N LEU A 2 -3.07 -17.81 -6.12
CA LEU A 2 -2.51 -19.07 -5.60
C LEU A 2 -2.48 -19.17 -4.06
N SER A 3 -1.86 -18.20 -3.37
CA SER A 3 -1.77 -18.24 -1.90
C SER A 3 -3.12 -18.24 -1.20
N GLY A 4 -4.09 -17.47 -1.72
CA GLY A 4 -5.44 -17.41 -1.16
C GLY A 4 -6.19 -18.73 -1.27
N VAL A 5 -6.03 -19.47 -2.38
CA VAL A 5 -6.62 -20.81 -2.53
C VAL A 5 -6.00 -21.79 -1.54
N VAL A 6 -4.67 -21.79 -1.41
CA VAL A 6 -3.97 -22.65 -0.43
C VAL A 6 -4.42 -22.30 0.99
N TRP A 7 -4.51 -21.02 1.34
CA TRP A 7 -4.98 -20.57 2.64
C TRP A 7 -6.41 -21.02 2.92
N ALA A 8 -7.31 -20.95 1.93
CA ALA A 8 -8.70 -21.41 2.08
C ALA A 8 -8.79 -22.93 2.32
N ILE A 9 -7.94 -23.72 1.65
CA ILE A 9 -7.84 -25.17 1.89
C ILE A 9 -7.32 -25.46 3.31
N GLU A 10 -6.34 -24.70 3.78
CA GLU A 10 -5.78 -24.82 5.13
C GLU A 10 -6.76 -24.33 6.22
N ASN A 11 -7.69 -23.45 5.87
CA ASN A 11 -8.62 -22.79 6.79
C ASN A 11 -10.09 -22.88 6.30
N PRO A 12 -10.67 -24.08 6.13
CA PRO A 12 -11.92 -24.28 5.38
C PRO A 12 -13.17 -23.73 6.08
N ASN A 13 -13.12 -23.51 7.40
CA ASN A 13 -14.28 -23.15 8.23
C ASN A 13 -14.21 -21.71 8.74
N ARG A 14 -13.58 -20.80 8.00
CA ARG A 14 -13.43 -19.39 8.40
C ARG A 14 -14.57 -18.48 7.96
N GLY A 15 -15.54 -19.00 7.21
CA GLY A 15 -16.63 -18.21 6.65
C GLY A 15 -16.15 -17.29 5.53
N ILE A 16 -16.88 -16.21 5.29
CA ILE A 16 -16.49 -15.15 4.37
C ILE A 16 -15.46 -14.28 5.08
N VAL A 17 -14.29 -14.13 4.48
CA VAL A 17 -13.19 -13.32 5.01
C VAL A 17 -12.58 -12.44 3.92
N GLU A 18 -12.00 -11.32 4.32
CA GLU A 18 -11.21 -10.42 3.49
C GLU A 18 -9.70 -10.68 3.64
N PRO A 19 -8.86 -10.23 2.69
CA PRO A 19 -7.41 -10.43 2.76
C PRO A 19 -6.76 -9.92 4.05
N ASP A 20 -7.27 -8.82 4.62
CA ASP A 20 -6.78 -8.22 5.85
C ASP A 20 -7.02 -9.09 7.10
N GLU A 21 -7.93 -10.07 7.00
CA GLU A 21 -8.27 -11.01 8.08
C GLU A 21 -7.49 -12.34 7.98
N MET A 22 -6.75 -12.53 6.88
CA MET A 22 -5.93 -13.73 6.63
C MET A 22 -4.55 -13.60 7.30
N ASP A 23 -3.90 -14.74 7.58
CA ASP A 23 -2.49 -14.71 7.99
C ASP A 23 -1.62 -14.30 6.80
N PHE A 24 -1.17 -13.04 6.84
CA PHE A 24 -0.31 -12.47 5.81
C PHE A 24 1.03 -13.20 5.68
N ARG A 25 1.56 -13.79 6.76
CA ARG A 25 2.86 -14.49 6.73
C ARG A 25 2.77 -15.75 5.88
N ARG A 26 1.73 -16.56 6.10
CA ARG A 26 1.49 -17.78 5.30
C ARG A 26 1.28 -17.45 3.83
N ASN A 27 0.51 -16.40 3.55
CA ASN A 27 0.29 -15.96 2.17
C ASN A 27 1.59 -15.47 1.50
N LEU A 28 2.40 -14.70 2.21
CA LEU A 28 3.68 -14.22 1.69
C LEU A 28 4.69 -15.36 1.51
N GLU A 29 4.72 -16.36 2.39
CA GLU A 29 5.58 -17.55 2.25
C GLU A 29 5.31 -18.26 0.92
N ILE A 30 4.04 -18.47 0.59
CA ILE A 30 3.61 -19.13 -0.65
C ILE A 30 3.91 -18.27 -1.89
N CYS A 31 3.65 -16.96 -1.81
CA CYS A 31 3.88 -16.07 -2.95
C CYS A 31 5.35 -15.69 -3.16
N ARG A 32 6.19 -15.76 -2.11
CA ARG A 32 7.57 -15.24 -2.13
C ARG A 32 8.39 -15.67 -3.34
N PRO A 33 8.37 -16.94 -3.78
CA PRO A 33 9.17 -17.39 -4.92
C PRO A 33 8.78 -16.73 -6.25
N TYR A 34 7.58 -16.14 -6.34
CA TYR A 34 7.03 -15.56 -7.57
C TYR A 34 7.10 -14.03 -7.62
N LEU A 35 7.51 -13.36 -6.54
CA LEU A 35 7.49 -11.89 -6.44
C LEU A 35 8.81 -11.22 -6.82
N GLY A 36 9.86 -11.99 -7.09
CA GLY A 36 11.22 -11.45 -7.25
C GLY A 36 11.71 -10.76 -5.96
N PRO A 37 12.60 -9.75 -6.07
CA PRO A 37 13.06 -8.99 -4.91
C PRO A 37 11.94 -8.14 -4.32
N VAL A 38 11.53 -8.46 -3.10
CA VAL A 38 10.58 -7.67 -2.31
C VAL A 38 11.36 -6.91 -1.24
N VAL A 39 11.41 -5.58 -1.39
CA VAL A 39 12.26 -4.69 -0.58
C VAL A 39 11.45 -3.57 0.07
N GLY A 40 11.87 -3.19 1.29
CA GLY A 40 11.47 -1.93 1.92
C GLY A 40 12.52 -0.85 1.67
N ARG A 41 12.07 0.37 1.36
CA ARG A 41 12.93 1.55 1.17
C ARG A 41 12.26 2.78 1.77
N TYR A 42 13.00 3.48 2.62
CA TYR A 42 12.60 4.80 3.12
C TYR A 42 13.01 5.87 2.10
N SER A 43 12.27 6.99 2.09
CA SER A 43 12.53 8.15 1.25
C SER A 43 12.08 9.40 2.00
N ASP A 44 12.78 10.51 1.79
CA ASP A 44 12.39 11.83 2.32
C ASP A 44 11.34 12.53 1.44
N TRP A 45 10.93 11.90 0.34
CA TRP A 45 9.92 12.44 -0.56
C TRP A 45 8.58 12.62 0.17
N THR A 46 7.92 13.75 -0.10
CA THR A 46 6.54 14.04 0.30
C THR A 46 5.78 14.65 -0.87
N PRO A 47 4.44 14.68 -0.85
CA PRO A 47 3.63 15.35 -1.86
C PRO A 47 3.92 16.85 -2.03
N LEU A 48 4.63 17.48 -1.08
CA LEU A 48 5.04 18.89 -1.15
C LEU A 48 6.41 19.09 -1.84
N HIS A 49 7.14 18.02 -2.16
CA HIS A 49 8.45 18.12 -2.77
C HIS A 49 8.37 18.87 -4.12
N GLU A 50 9.06 20.01 -4.21
CA GLU A 50 9.13 20.89 -5.38
C GLU A 50 7.81 21.54 -5.86
N ARG A 51 6.76 21.59 -5.02
CA ARG A 51 5.49 22.26 -5.37
C ARG A 51 5.50 23.78 -5.15
N GLY A 52 4.56 24.48 -5.79
CA GLY A 52 4.28 25.91 -5.59
C GLY A 52 5.27 26.88 -6.22
N ARG A 53 6.18 26.41 -7.10
CA ARG A 53 7.27 27.24 -7.65
C ARG A 53 6.81 28.28 -8.68
N LEU A 54 5.91 27.91 -9.58
CA LEU A 54 5.50 28.76 -10.72
C LEU A 54 4.09 29.34 -10.55
N PHE A 55 3.22 28.64 -9.85
CA PHE A 55 1.83 29.06 -9.60
C PHE A 55 1.50 28.82 -8.13
N SER A 56 0.62 29.66 -7.58
CA SER A 56 0.08 29.45 -6.24
C SER A 56 -0.81 28.20 -6.24
N GLU A 57 -0.55 27.30 -5.29
CA GLU A 57 -1.31 26.07 -5.11
C GLU A 57 -1.98 26.09 -3.74
N ASP A 58 -3.24 25.65 -3.67
CA ASP A 58 -3.93 25.49 -2.40
C ASP A 58 -3.44 24.21 -1.72
N ILE A 59 -2.45 24.35 -0.84
CA ILE A 59 -1.75 23.25 -0.15
C ILE A 59 -1.82 23.42 1.37
N ASP A 60 -1.60 22.33 2.10
CA ASP A 60 -1.37 22.33 3.54
C ASP A 60 0.12 22.13 3.83
N ALA A 61 0.80 23.18 4.29
CA ALA A 61 2.23 23.14 4.60
C ALA A 61 2.55 22.61 6.01
N ALA A 62 1.55 22.47 6.90
CA ALA A 62 1.74 21.98 8.26
C ALA A 62 1.81 20.45 8.32
N ASP A 63 1.10 19.77 7.40
CA ASP A 63 1.13 18.32 7.25
C ASP A 63 1.28 17.93 5.76
N PRO A 64 2.49 17.50 5.34
CA PRO A 64 2.76 17.15 3.94
C PRO A 64 1.89 16.03 3.38
N TRP A 65 1.33 15.15 4.23
CA TRP A 65 0.59 13.94 3.81
C TRP A 65 -0.93 14.13 3.77
N GLN A 66 -1.42 15.33 4.02
CA GLN A 66 -2.84 15.64 3.83
C GLN A 66 -3.27 15.31 2.40
N PHE A 67 -4.45 14.68 2.26
CA PHE A 67 -4.98 14.27 0.96
C PHE A 67 -5.08 15.43 -0.04
N LYS A 68 -5.30 16.65 0.48
CA LYS A 68 -5.25 17.91 -0.25
C LYS A 68 -3.96 18.08 -1.08
N ASN A 69 -2.81 17.68 -0.52
CA ASN A 69 -1.51 17.78 -1.18
C ASN A 69 -1.25 16.65 -2.19
N VAL A 70 -1.96 15.52 -2.09
CA VAL A 70 -1.81 14.38 -3.02
C VAL A 70 -2.72 14.53 -4.22
N ARG A 71 -3.96 14.98 -4.02
CA ARG A 71 -4.94 15.13 -5.09
C ARG A 71 -4.51 16.25 -6.04
N VAL A 72 -4.35 15.92 -7.31
CA VAL A 72 -4.15 16.90 -8.38
C VAL A 72 -5.50 17.54 -8.73
N THR A 73 -5.58 18.86 -8.65
CA THR A 73 -6.76 19.66 -9.02
C THR A 73 -6.43 20.52 -10.23
N TRP A 74 -7.33 20.55 -11.21
CA TRP A 74 -7.25 21.38 -12.42
C TRP A 74 -7.97 22.71 -12.24
#